data_AF-A0A960ZYP6-F1
#
_entry.id   AF-A0A960ZYP6-F1
#
_cell.length_a   1.000
_cell.length_b   1.000
_cell.length_c   1.000
_cell.angle_alpha   90.00
_cell.angle_beta   90.00
_cell.angle_gamma   90.00
#
_symmetry.space_group_name_H-M   'P 1'
#
loop_
_entity.id
_entity.type
_entity.pdbx_description
1 polymer ?
#
loop_
_entity_poly.entity_id
_entity_poly.type
_entity_poly.pdbx_seq_one_letter_code
_entity_poly.pdbx_strand_id
1 'polypeptide(L)'
;MKSRTKNLGVDLSISPTRVKLAYIKAELIRAVLRIVKKEKLTHQELAKRSKLSRSTVTGILSGSLQKVTLDRLIRLVEAVGLEADIRIKKAA
;
A
#
# COMPACT_ATOMS: atom_id res chain seq x y z
N MET A 1 -15.72 0.21 -13.51
CA MET A 1 -15.06 -0.55 -12.42
C MET A 1 -15.53 -0.20 -10.98
N LYS A 2 -16.61 0.59 -10.79
CA LYS A 2 -17.12 1.00 -9.45
C LYS A 2 -17.95 -0.07 -8.70
N SER A 3 -18.39 -1.14 -9.37
CA SER A 3 -19.39 -2.09 -8.83
C SER A 3 -18.78 -3.29 -8.08
N ARG A 4 -17.54 -3.70 -8.36
CA ARG A 4 -17.02 -4.99 -7.88
C ARG A 4 -16.58 -4.99 -6.41
N THR A 5 -16.12 -3.86 -5.89
CA THR A 5 -15.70 -3.71 -4.48
C THR A 5 -16.85 -3.54 -3.50
N LYS A 6 -18.03 -3.09 -3.97
CA LYS A 6 -19.20 -2.87 -3.11
C LYS A 6 -19.79 -4.19 -2.60
N ASN A 7 -19.67 -5.27 -3.38
CA ASN A 7 -20.23 -6.58 -3.04
C ASN A 7 -19.31 -7.38 -2.09
N LEU A 8 -18.00 -7.44 -2.36
CA LEU A 8 -17.03 -8.20 -1.53
C LEU A 8 -16.97 -7.77 -0.05
N GLY A 9 -17.17 -6.50 0.26
CA GLY A 9 -17.17 -6.02 1.65
C GLY A 9 -18.40 -6.45 2.43
N VAL A 10 -19.56 -6.51 1.76
CA VAL A 10 -20.84 -6.95 2.33
C VAL A 10 -20.79 -8.47 2.57
N ASP A 11 -20.27 -9.23 1.60
CA ASP A 11 -20.16 -10.68 1.66
C ASP A 11 -19.21 -11.17 2.78
N LEU A 12 -18.27 -10.32 3.21
CA LEU A 12 -17.27 -10.63 4.24
C LEU A 12 -17.54 -9.94 5.59
N SER A 13 -18.67 -9.24 5.75
CA SER A 13 -19.00 -8.45 6.95
C SER A 13 -17.89 -7.46 7.36
N ILE A 14 -17.20 -6.88 6.37
CA ILE A 14 -16.09 -5.94 6.58
C ILE A 14 -16.62 -4.51 6.56
N SER A 15 -16.25 -3.71 7.56
CA SER A 15 -16.68 -2.30 7.61
C SER A 15 -16.27 -1.53 6.35
N PRO A 16 -17.11 -0.60 5.84
CA PRO A 16 -16.78 0.20 4.66
C PRO A 16 -15.43 0.94 4.78
N THR A 17 -15.08 1.38 5.99
CA THR A 17 -13.79 2.00 6.31
C THR A 17 -12.63 1.04 6.08
N ARG A 18 -12.75 -0.21 6.53
CA ARG A 18 -11.71 -1.23 6.36
C ARG A 18 -11.54 -1.62 4.89
N VAL A 19 -12.64 -1.66 4.12
CA VAL A 19 -12.58 -1.86 2.65
C VAL A 19 -11.83 -0.71 1.98
N LYS A 20 -12.17 0.55 2.28
CA LYS A 20 -11.48 1.73 1.74
C LYS A 20 -10.00 1.71 2.10
N LEU A 21 -9.66 1.43 3.35
CA LEU A 21 -8.26 1.37 3.80
C LEU A 21 -7.48 0.25 3.09
N ALA A 22 -8.08 -0.93 2.93
CA ALA A 22 -7.45 -2.03 2.18
C ALA A 22 -7.19 -1.64 0.72
N TYR A 23 -8.14 -0.96 0.08
CA TYR A 23 -7.98 -0.45 -1.27
C TYR A 23 -6.83 0.55 -1.39
N ILE A 24 -6.77 1.56 -0.50
CA ILE A 24 -5.68 2.54 -0.47
C ILE A 24 -4.33 1.85 -0.27
N LYS A 25 -4.22 0.92 0.69
CA LYS A 25 -2.99 0.16 0.93
C LYS A 25 -2.54 -0.62 -0.30
N ALA A 26 -3.47 -1.31 -0.96
CA ALA A 26 -3.18 -2.09 -2.16
C ALA A 26 -2.68 -1.21 -3.31
N GLU A 27 -3.28 -0.04 -3.52
CA GLU A 27 -2.84 0.92 -4.54
C GLU A 27 -1.42 1.44 -4.28
N LEU A 28 -1.10 1.81 -3.04
CA LEU A 28 0.25 2.26 -2.66
C LEU A 28 1.29 1.14 -2.88
N ILE A 29 1.00 -0.07 -2.41
CA ILE A 29 1.91 -1.23 -2.58
C ILE A 29 2.11 -1.54 -4.07
N ARG A 30 1.04 -1.46 -4.87
CA ARG A 30 1.12 -1.66 -6.32
C ARG A 30 2.00 -0.62 -7.01
N ALA A 31 1.93 0.65 -6.58
CA ALA A 31 2.81 1.69 -7.08
C ALA A 31 4.28 1.41 -6.75
N VAL A 32 4.57 1.04 -5.50
CA VAL A 32 5.92 0.66 -5.05
C VAL A 32 6.45 -0.54 -5.85
N LEU A 33 5.67 -1.62 -5.97
CA LEU A 33 6.06 -2.84 -6.70
C LEU A 33 6.40 -2.56 -8.17
N ARG A 34 5.72 -1.60 -8.80
CA ARG A 34 6.02 -1.21 -10.19
C ARG A 34 7.43 -0.66 -10.32
N ILE A 35 7.83 0.24 -9.43
CA ILE A 35 9.16 0.86 -9.45
C ILE A 35 10.23 -0.15 -9.03
N VAL A 36 9.99 -0.92 -7.97
CA VAL A 36 10.90 -1.98 -7.51
C VAL A 36 11.23 -2.96 -8.64
N LYS A 37 10.24 -3.37 -9.43
CA LYS A 37 10.45 -4.25 -10.59
C LYS A 37 11.20 -3.55 -11.73
N LYS A 38 10.84 -2.30 -12.05
CA LYS A 38 11.46 -1.51 -13.12
C LYS A 38 12.95 -1.25 -12.85
N GLU A 39 13.28 -0.91 -11.61
CA GLU A 39 14.63 -0.53 -11.17
C GLU A 39 15.43 -1.68 -10.57
N LYS A 40 14.83 -2.88 -10.47
CA LYS A 40 15.45 -4.09 -9.87
C LYS A 40 15.97 -3.85 -8.45
N LEU A 41 15.23 -3.06 -7.65
CA LEU A 41 15.61 -2.76 -6.27
C LEU A 41 15.53 -4.01 -5.40
N THR A 42 16.57 -4.26 -4.61
CA THR A 42 16.54 -5.35 -3.62
C THR A 42 15.73 -4.94 -2.40
N HIS A 43 15.21 -5.92 -1.66
CA HIS A 43 14.50 -5.63 -0.39
C HIS A 43 15.41 -4.93 0.64
N GLN A 44 16.73 -5.19 0.58
CA GLN A 44 17.70 -4.57 1.47
C GLN A 44 17.93 -3.09 1.11
N GLU A 45 18.00 -2.78 -0.17
CA GLU A 45 18.13 -1.41 -0.66
C GLU A 45 16.89 -0.59 -0.27
N LEU A 46 15.70 -1.14 -0.51
CA LEU A 46 14.46 -0.48 -0.17
C LEU A 46 14.32 -0.26 1.35
N ALA A 47 14.73 -1.24 2.16
CA ALA A 47 14.74 -1.13 3.62
C ALA A 47 15.62 0.03 4.12
N LYS A 48 16.81 0.18 3.54
CA LYS A 48 17.72 1.30 3.86
C LYS A 48 17.08 2.64 3.52
N ARG A 49 16.54 2.79 2.30
CA ARG A 49 15.90 4.03 1.83
C ARG A 49 14.67 4.40 2.65
N SER A 50 13.81 3.43 2.97
CA SER A 50 12.57 3.65 3.72
C SER A 50 12.75 3.70 5.24
N LYS A 51 13.98 3.49 5.75
CA LYS A 51 14.30 3.34 7.17
C LYS A 51 13.41 2.30 7.88
N LEU A 52 13.11 1.19 7.21
CA LEU A 52 12.33 0.06 7.74
C LEU A 52 13.22 -1.17 7.88
N SER A 53 12.83 -2.14 8.70
CA SER A 53 13.54 -3.42 8.72
C SER A 53 13.33 -4.18 7.40
N ARG A 54 14.33 -4.96 6.97
CA ARG A 54 14.21 -5.85 5.79
C ARG A 54 13.02 -6.80 5.91
N SER A 55 12.74 -7.32 7.12
CA SER A 55 11.58 -8.18 7.37
C SER A 55 10.25 -7.46 7.15
N THR A 56 10.15 -6.20 7.58
CA THR A 56 8.96 -5.35 7.35
C THR A 56 8.76 -5.13 5.85
N VAL A 57 9.83 -4.79 5.13
CA VAL A 57 9.76 -4.61 3.66
C VAL A 57 9.31 -5.89 2.98
N THR A 58 9.93 -7.03 3.27
CA THR A 58 9.53 -8.32 2.68
C THR A 58 8.07 -8.63 2.96
N GLY A 59 7.59 -8.46 4.19
CA GLY A 59 6.20 -8.71 4.56
C GLY A 59 5.22 -7.80 3.80
N ILE A 60 5.57 -6.53 3.61
CA ILE A 60 4.74 -5.59 2.84
C ILE A 60 4.69 -5.99 1.36
N LEU A 61 5.85 -6.24 0.75
CA LEU A 61 5.95 -6.57 -0.68
C LEU A 61 5.35 -7.95 -1.00
N SER A 62 5.30 -8.87 -0.04
CA SER A 62 4.62 -10.17 -0.19
C SER A 62 3.11 -10.11 0.04
N GLY A 63 2.54 -8.95 0.37
CA GLY A 63 1.10 -8.74 0.49
C GLY A 63 0.52 -8.84 1.91
N SER A 64 1.36 -8.78 2.95
CA SER A 64 0.84 -8.66 4.32
C SER A 64 0.24 -7.28 4.55
N LEU A 65 -1.10 -7.17 4.55
CA LEU A 65 -1.82 -5.90 4.72
C LEU A 65 -2.33 -5.64 6.15
N GLN A 66 -2.41 -6.70 6.97
CA GLN A 66 -3.11 -6.70 8.26
C GLN A 66 -2.47 -5.76 9.29
N LYS A 67 -1.13 -5.75 9.40
CA LYS A 67 -0.37 -4.98 10.42
C LYS A 67 0.43 -3.81 9.82
N VAL A 68 0.14 -3.43 8.58
CA VAL A 68 0.86 -2.36 7.88
C VAL A 68 0.11 -1.05 8.05
N THR A 69 0.79 -0.02 8.55
CA THR A 69 0.26 1.34 8.68
C THR A 69 0.41 2.11 7.37
N LEU A 70 -0.37 3.18 7.18
CA LEU A 70 -0.19 4.07 6.02
C LEU A 70 1.18 4.76 6.04
N ASP A 71 1.66 5.17 7.20
CA ASP A 71 3.00 5.74 7.40
C ASP A 71 4.10 4.85 6.78
N ARG A 72 4.08 3.54 7.07
CA ARG A 72 5.05 2.59 6.50
C ARG A 72 4.96 2.50 4.98
N LEU A 73 3.77 2.65 4.41
CA LEU A 73 3.58 2.64 2.96
C LEU A 73 4.07 3.94 2.33
N ILE A 74 3.80 5.09 2.94
CA ILE A 74 4.28 6.39 2.46
C ILE A 74 5.81 6.41 2.45
N ARG A 75 6.46 5.93 3.51
CA ARG A 75 7.93 5.77 3.55
C ARG A 75 8.47 4.89 2.41
N LEU A 76 7.73 3.87 1.98
CA LEU A 76 8.11 3.04 0.84
C LEU A 76 7.89 3.73 -0.50
N VAL A 77 6.84 4.53 -0.63
CA VAL A 77 6.55 5.36 -1.81
C VAL A 77 7.67 6.38 -2.01
N GLU A 78 8.05 7.10 -0.97
CA GLU A 78 9.17 8.06 -1.00
C GLU A 78 10.50 7.36 -1.29
N ALA A 79 10.72 6.18 -0.70
CA ALA A 79 11.95 5.40 -0.90
C ALA A 79 12.17 4.92 -2.35
N VAL A 80 11.10 4.85 -3.15
CA VAL A 80 11.17 4.56 -4.59
C VAL A 80 11.11 5.82 -5.46
N GLY A 81 11.25 7.01 -4.87
CA GLY A 81 11.26 8.28 -5.59
C GLY A 81 9.89 8.75 -6.08
N LEU A 82 8.81 8.24 -5.49
CA LEU A 82 7.45 8.73 -5.75
C LEU A 82 7.01 9.67 -4.62
N GLU A 83 6.09 10.57 -4.94
CA GLU A 83 5.45 11.47 -3.98
C GLU A 83 3.99 11.05 -3.74
N ALA A 84 3.57 11.01 -2.48
CA ALA A 84 2.21 10.68 -2.10
C ALA A 84 1.35 11.95 -1.94
N ASP A 85 0.47 12.21 -2.90
CA ASP A 85 -0.53 13.30 -2.82
C ASP A 85 -1.88 12.77 -2.28
N ILE A 86 -2.37 13.38 -1.19
CA ILE A 86 -3.64 13.01 -0.55
C ILE A 86 -4.69 14.09 -0.83
N ARG A 87 -5.73 13.71 -1.57
CA ARG A 87 -6.88 14.58 -1.87
C ARG A 87 -8.13 14.17 -1.11
N ILE A 88 -8.74 15.14 -0.43
CA ILE A 88 -10.01 14.98 0.28
C ILE A 88 -11.15 15.47 -0.64
N LYS A 89 -12.29 14.76 -0.62
CA LYS A 89 -13.48 15.12 -1.39
C LYS A 89 -14.72 15.01 -0.49
N LYS A 90 -15.79 15.76 -0.82
CA LYS A 90 -17.09 15.61 -0.14
C LYS A 90 -17.54 14.15 -0.25
N ALA A 91 -18.02 13.59 0.86
CA ALA A 91 -18.72 12.33 0.85
C ALA A 91 -20.02 12.50 0.04
N ALA A 92 -20.22 11.63 -0.94
CA ALA A 92 -21.45 11.53 -1.72
C ALA A 92 -22.48 10.67 -1.00
#